data_AF-A0A8X6G9Y1-F1
#
_entry.id   AF-A0A8X6G9Y1-F1
#
_cell.length_a   1.000
_cell.length_b   1.000
_cell.length_c   1.000
_cell.angle_alpha   90.00
_cell.angle_beta   90.00
_cell.angle_gamma   90.00
#
_symmetry.space_group_name_H-M   'P 1'
#
loop_
_entity.id
_entity.type
_entity.pdbx_description
1 polymer ?
#
loop_
_entity_poly.entity_id
_entity_poly.type
_entity_poly.pdbx_seq_one_letter_code
_entity_poly.pdbx_strand_id
1 'polypeptide(L)'
;MMTIPRLELAACLILVKFTNKVLAALKERVDSVKLWTDSSIALSWINTSPHLLKTFVANRVSQIQQLSKDFQWRHIPSECNPADALSRGLDAKTLAACELW
;
A
#
# COMPACT_ATOMS: atom_id res chain seq x y z
N MET A 1 -5.42 11.37 -17.71
CA MET A 1 -4.80 12.10 -16.59
C MET A 1 -4.76 11.22 -15.35
N MET A 2 -3.57 10.92 -14.83
CA MET A 2 -3.41 10.31 -13.50
C MET A 2 -3.42 11.41 -12.45
N THR A 3 -4.13 11.18 -11.35
CA THR A 3 -4.15 12.07 -10.18
C THR A 3 -3.33 11.44 -9.07
N ILE A 4 -2.86 12.24 -8.11
CA ILE A 4 -2.10 11.74 -6.94
C ILE A 4 -2.85 10.58 -6.24
N PRO A 5 -4.16 10.66 -5.93
CA PRO A 5 -4.86 9.52 -5.31
C PRO A 5 -4.87 8.23 -6.15
N ARG A 6 -4.84 8.34 -7.48
CA ARG A 6 -4.76 7.16 -8.36
C ARG A 6 -3.37 6.53 -8.36
N LEU A 7 -2.32 7.34 -8.14
CA LEU A 7 -0.95 6.86 -7.95
C LEU A 7 -0.80 6.17 -6.59
N GLU A 8 -1.31 6.77 -5.52
CA GLU A 8 -1.38 6.17 -4.17
C GLU A 8 -2.06 4.80 -4.19
N LEU A 9 -3.21 4.70 -4.86
CA LEU A 9 -3.93 3.43 -5.01
C LEU A 9 -3.12 2.42 -5.85
N ALA A 10 -2.36 2.88 -6.84
CA ALA A 10 -1.49 2.00 -7.62
C ALA A 10 -0.31 1.47 -6.78
N ALA A 11 0.27 2.31 -5.91
CA ALA A 11 1.28 1.90 -4.95
C ALA A 11 0.72 0.85 -3.98
N CYS A 12 -0.50 1.02 -3.47
CA CYS A 12 -1.19 0.02 -2.66
C CYS A 12 -1.35 -1.33 -3.40
N LEU A 13 -1.71 -1.31 -4.68
CA LEU A 13 -1.81 -2.54 -5.47
C LEU A 13 -0.45 -3.23 -5.66
N ILE A 14 0.63 -2.46 -5.85
CA ILE A 14 2.00 -2.99 -5.93
C ILE A 14 2.38 -3.64 -4.60
N LEU A 15 2.13 -2.97 -3.48
CA LEU A 15 2.41 -3.47 -2.13
C LEU A 15 1.76 -4.84 -1.89
N VAL A 16 0.47 -5.00 -2.22
CA VAL A 16 -0.23 -6.28 -2.04
C VAL A 16 0.35 -7.38 -2.92
N LYS A 17 0.64 -7.08 -4.19
CA LYS A 17 1.24 -8.06 -5.12
C LYS A 17 2.63 -8.49 -4.64
N PHE A 18 3.43 -7.54 -4.18
CA PHE A 18 4.74 -7.81 -3.62
C PHE A 18 4.65 -8.67 -2.35
N THR A 19 3.77 -8.32 -1.43
CA THR A 19 3.56 -9.05 -0.18
C THR A 19 3.16 -10.51 -0.45
N ASN A 20 2.24 -10.76 -1.38
CA ASN A 20 1.88 -12.12 -1.78
C ASN A 20 3.07 -12.90 -2.36
N LYS A 21 3.92 -12.25 -3.16
CA LYS A 21 5.15 -12.90 -3.67
C LYS A 21 6.14 -13.23 -2.55
N VAL A 22 6.31 -12.33 -1.59
CA VAL A 22 7.18 -12.55 -0.42
C VAL A 22 6.64 -13.70 0.42
N LEU A 23 5.35 -13.73 0.73
CA LEU A 23 4.71 -14.83 1.45
C LEU A 23 4.86 -16.18 0.74
N ALA A 24 4.72 -16.20 -0.59
CA ALA A 24 4.92 -17.43 -1.37
C ALA A 24 6.39 -17.90 -1.39
N ALA A 25 7.35 -16.98 -1.25
CA ALA A 25 8.78 -17.30 -1.19
C ALA A 25 9.24 -17.69 0.23
N LEU A 26 8.55 -17.20 1.26
CA LEU A 26 8.82 -17.54 2.65
C LEU A 26 8.43 -19.01 2.91
N LYS A 27 9.34 -19.75 3.53
CA LYS A 27 9.12 -21.13 3.97
C LYS A 27 8.45 -21.22 5.34
N GLU A 28 8.34 -20.10 6.04
CA GLU A 28 7.79 -20.00 7.38
C GLU A 28 6.34 -19.55 7.36
N ARG A 29 5.59 -19.97 8.38
CA ARG A 29 4.21 -19.55 8.57
C ARG A 29 4.18 -18.12 9.08
N VAL A 30 3.51 -17.24 8.33
CA VAL A 30 3.20 -15.87 8.78
C VAL A 30 1.78 -15.86 9.32
N ASP A 31 1.63 -15.57 10.62
CA ASP A 31 0.31 -15.60 11.28
C ASP A 31 -0.56 -14.37 10.96
N SER A 32 0.05 -13.22 10.67
CA SER A 32 -0.70 -12.02 10.29
C SER A 32 0.11 -11.06 9.44
N VAL A 33 -0.56 -10.36 8.53
CA VAL A 33 0.03 -9.33 7.66
C VAL A 33 -0.72 -8.02 7.86
N LYS A 34 0.04 -6.94 8.05
CA LYS A 34 -0.47 -5.58 8.15
C LYS A 34 0.11 -4.75 7.01
N LEU A 35 -0.75 -4.08 6.26
CA LEU A 35 -0.39 -3.19 5.17
C LEU A 35 -0.72 -1.75 5.57
N TRP A 36 0.24 -0.84 5.39
CA TRP A 36 0.12 0.55 5.82
C TRP A 36 0.11 1.49 4.61
N THR A 37 -0.69 2.54 4.70
CA THR A 37 -0.69 3.68 3.77
C THR A 37 -1.01 4.95 4.55
N ASP A 38 -0.39 6.06 4.17
CA ASP A 38 -0.72 7.40 4.66
C ASP A 38 -1.75 8.13 3.80
N SER A 39 -2.15 7.51 2.68
CA SER A 39 -3.22 8.03 1.83
C SER A 39 -4.59 7.62 2.38
N SER A 40 -5.20 8.52 3.16
CA SER A 40 -6.56 8.37 3.65
C SER A 40 -7.59 8.15 2.52
N ILE A 41 -7.36 8.77 1.35
CA ILE A 41 -8.21 8.58 0.16
C ILE A 41 -8.06 7.16 -0.39
N ALA A 42 -6.84 6.67 -0.56
CA ALA A 42 -6.62 5.31 -1.06
C ALA A 42 -7.19 4.28 -0.08
N LEU A 43 -6.98 4.47 1.22
CA LEU A 43 -7.55 3.61 2.26
C LEU A 43 -9.08 3.61 2.26
N SER A 44 -9.69 4.79 2.12
CA SER A 44 -11.16 4.92 2.00
C SER A 44 -11.69 4.16 0.78
N TRP A 45 -11.02 4.27 -0.38
CA TRP A 45 -11.40 3.49 -1.57
C TRP A 45 -11.23 1.99 -1.37
N ILE A 46 -10.15 1.54 -0.73
CA ILE A 46 -9.91 0.12 -0.44
C ILE A 46 -11.03 -0.46 0.45
N ASN A 47 -11.58 0.35 1.37
CA ASN A 47 -12.69 -0.05 2.23
C ASN A 47 -14.07 0.12 1.58
N THR A 48 -14.14 0.72 0.39
CA THR A 48 -15.40 0.92 -0.34
C THR A 48 -15.64 -0.26 -1.29
N SER A 49 -16.91 -0.64 -1.46
CA SER A 49 -17.24 -1.68 -2.44
C SER A 49 -16.94 -1.21 -3.88
N PRO A 50 -16.26 -2.02 -4.72
CA PRO A 50 -15.84 -1.61 -6.06
C PRO A 50 -16.97 -1.10 -6.96
N HIS A 51 -18.20 -1.61 -6.81
CA HIS A 51 -19.34 -1.22 -7.64
C HIS A 51 -19.78 0.24 -7.46
N LEU A 52 -19.38 0.88 -6.36
CA LEU A 52 -19.66 2.30 -6.08
C LEU A 52 -18.59 3.24 -6.67
N LEU A 53 -17.50 2.68 -7.20
CA LEU A 53 -16.33 3.42 -7.64
C LEU A 53 -16.27 3.52 -9.17
N LYS A 54 -15.62 4.57 -9.68
CA LYS A 54 -15.37 4.69 -11.12
C LYS A 54 -14.45 3.55 -11.59
N THR A 55 -14.68 3.05 -12.81
CA THR A 55 -14.05 1.85 -13.39
C THR A 55 -12.55 1.69 -13.10
N PHE A 56 -11.75 2.76 -13.25
CA PHE A 56 -10.31 2.70 -12.98
C PHE A 56 -9.97 2.36 -11.52
N VAL A 57 -10.68 2.98 -10.58
CA VAL A 57 -10.52 2.79 -9.14
C VAL A 57 -11.13 1.46 -8.74
N ALA A 58 -12.36 1.17 -9.20
CA ALA A 58 -13.06 -0.09 -8.97
C ALA A 58 -12.23 -1.32 -9.32
N ASN A 59 -11.62 -1.34 -10.51
CA ASN A 59 -10.81 -2.48 -10.97
C ASN A 59 -9.57 -2.72 -10.11
N ARG A 60 -8.98 -1.67 -9.54
CA ARG A 60 -7.82 -1.76 -8.66
C ARG A 60 -8.21 -2.15 -7.24
N VAL A 61 -9.28 -1.56 -6.72
CA VAL A 61 -9.84 -1.91 -5.40
C VAL A 61 -10.26 -3.37 -5.39
N SER A 62 -10.91 -3.86 -6.45
CA SER A 62 -11.27 -5.28 -6.58
C SER A 62 -10.05 -6.21 -6.49
N GLN A 63 -8.98 -5.90 -7.24
CA GLN A 63 -7.72 -6.66 -7.14
C GLN A 63 -7.08 -6.58 -5.76
N ILE A 64 -7.06 -5.39 -5.14
CA ILE A 64 -6.52 -5.20 -3.80
C ILE A 64 -7.30 -6.06 -2.80
N GLN A 65 -8.63 -5.94 -2.77
CA GLN A 65 -9.49 -6.69 -1.85
C GLN A 65 -9.35 -8.21 -2.05
N GLN A 66 -9.26 -8.68 -3.30
CA GLN A 66 -9.06 -10.09 -3.59
C GLN A 66 -7.70 -10.61 -3.07
N LEU A 67 -6.62 -9.86 -3.30
CA LEU A 67 -5.26 -10.28 -2.95
C LEU A 67 -4.89 -9.98 -1.50
N SER A 68 -5.69 -9.19 -0.78
CA SER A 68 -5.43 -8.81 0.62
C SER A 68 -6.57 -9.22 1.56
N LYS A 69 -7.37 -10.22 1.17
CA LYS A 69 -8.53 -10.69 1.94
C LYS A 69 -8.18 -11.05 3.40
N ASP A 70 -7.00 -11.63 3.61
CA ASP A 70 -6.53 -12.07 4.93
C ASP A 70 -5.55 -11.07 5.58
N PHE A 71 -5.40 -9.87 5.00
CA PHE A 71 -4.48 -8.84 5.49
C PHE A 71 -5.24 -7.68 6.13
N GLN A 72 -4.59 -6.99 7.07
CA GLN A 72 -5.15 -5.80 7.72
C GLN A 72 -4.60 -4.53 7.09
N TRP A 73 -5.47 -3.70 6.55
CA TRP A 73 -5.11 -2.35 6.10
C TRP A 73 -5.18 -1.35 7.25
N ARG A 74 -4.18 -0.48 7.35
CA ARG A 74 -4.09 0.55 8.38
C ARG A 74 -3.58 1.87 7.81
N HIS A 75 -4.03 2.95 8.44
CA HIS A 75 -3.50 4.28 8.19
C HIS A 75 -2.27 4.54 9.05
N ILE A 76 -1.24 5.17 8.48
CA ILE A 76 -0.11 5.75 9.21
C ILE A 76 0.00 7.24 8.88
N PRO A 77 0.31 8.14 9.82
CA PRO A 77 0.60 9.54 9.48
C PRO A 77 1.78 9.63 8.49
N SER A 78 1.72 10.56 7.53
CA SER A 78 2.80 10.74 6.53
C SER A 78 4.17 11.01 7.18
N GLU A 79 4.19 11.74 8.29
CA GLU A 79 5.42 12.01 9.06
C GLU A 79 6.07 10.74 9.63
N CYS A 80 5.29 9.68 9.82
CA CYS A 80 5.75 8.40 10.33
C CYS A 80 5.91 7.35 9.21
N ASN A 81 5.76 7.74 7.93
CA ASN A 81 5.80 6.81 6.80
C ASN A 81 7.22 6.74 6.17
N PRO A 82 8.03 5.72 6.49
CA PRO A 82 9.37 5.58 5.90
C PRO A 82 9.36 5.38 4.38
N ALA A 83 8.23 4.92 3.80
CA ALA A 83 8.11 4.74 2.37
C ALA A 83 7.97 6.07 1.61
N ASP A 84 7.40 7.11 2.22
CA ASP A 84 7.29 8.45 1.60
C ASP A 84 8.69 9.03 1.35
N ALA A 85 9.56 8.93 2.36
CA ALA A 85 10.97 9.30 2.27
C ALA A 85 11.68 8.63 1.08
N LEU A 86 11.53 7.31 0.93
CA LEU A 86 12.11 6.59 -0.21
C LEU A 86 11.50 7.04 -1.55
N SER A 87 10.18 7.20 -1.62
CA SER A 87 9.48 7.52 -2.86
C SER A 87 9.80 8.92 -3.41
N ARG A 88 10.27 9.84 -2.55
CA ARG A 88 10.72 11.18 -2.91
C ARG A 88 12.16 11.24 -3.43
N GLY A 89 12.88 10.12 -3.41
CA GLY A 89 14.24 10.03 -3.96
C GLY A 89 15.33 10.54 -3.02
N LEU A 90 15.20 10.25 -1.72
CA LEU A 90 16.26 10.52 -0.75
C LEU A 90 17.56 9.78 -1.11
N ASP A 91 18.70 10.46 -0.90
CA ASP A 91 20.01 9.85 -1.11
C ASP A 91 20.32 8.81 -0.03
N ALA A 92 21.19 7.85 -0.36
CA ALA A 92 21.49 6.72 0.51
C ALA A 92 22.09 7.13 1.87
N LYS A 93 22.81 8.26 1.95
CA LYS A 93 23.40 8.72 3.22
C LYS A 93 22.32 9.30 4.13
N THR A 94 21.41 10.07 3.57
CA THR A 94 20.27 10.64 4.32
C THR A 94 19.28 9.54 4.73
N LEU A 95 19.09 8.52 3.90
CA LEU A 95 18.31 7.34 4.26
C LEU A 95 18.92 6.59 5.46
N ALA A 96 20.24 6.39 5.47
CA ALA A 96 20.93 5.70 6.56
C ALA A 96 20.87 6.44 7.90
N ALA A 97 20.63 7.76 7.88
CA ALA A 97 20.45 8.59 9.07
C ALA A 97 18.98 8.82 9.45
N CYS A 98 18.02 8.24 8.71
CA CYS A 98 16.60 8.44 8.95
C CYS A 98 16.12 7.59 10.13
N GLU A 99 15.66 8.22 11.21
CA GLU A 99 15.18 7.52 12.42
C GLU A 99 13.90 6.68 12.21
N LEU A 100 13.26 6.80 11.04
CA LEU A 100 12.06 6.04 10.67
C LEU A 100 12.38 4.67 10.04
N TRP A 101 13.66 4.37 9.77
CA TRP A 101 14.15 3.15 9.12
C TRP A 101 14.88 2.20 10.07
#